data_AF-A4FI99-F1
#
_entry.id   AF-A4FI99-F1
#
_cell.length_a   1.000
_cell.length_b   1.000
_cell.length_c   1.000
_cell.angle_alpha   90.00
_cell.angle_beta   90.00
_cell.angle_gamma   90.00
#
_symmetry.space_group_name_H-M   'P 1'
#
loop_
_entity.id
_entity.type
_entity.pdbx_description
1 polymer ?
#
loop_
_entity_poly.entity_id
_entity_poly.type
_entity_poly.pdbx_seq_one_letter_code
_entity_poly.pdbx_strand_id
1 'polypeptide(L)'
;MPEVVARVGIDLDPVDVTDADDARWLRACVRVPEGALPVVTTTWALSPFPLEDRLRFLHRLREAAAGRAVAWVSVEGVGVAPTIPTLGDRRASGHSIIGLAVFDRSAPRAQAIGRCWSRGRLLAWLVDSWSEQRS
;
A
#
# COMPACT_ATOMS: atom_id res chain seq x y z
N MET A 1 -29.28 6.27 -7.95
CA MET A 1 -27.98 5.59 -8.17
C MET A 1 -26.96 6.65 -8.53
N PRO A 2 -25.76 6.69 -7.93
CA PRO A 2 -24.74 7.69 -8.26
C PRO A 2 -24.23 7.51 -9.70
N GLU A 3 -23.80 8.61 -10.32
CA GLU A 3 -23.24 8.62 -11.68
C GLU A 3 -21.82 8.01 -11.70
N VAL A 4 -21.55 7.13 -12.67
CA VAL A 4 -20.24 6.50 -12.85
C VAL A 4 -19.43 7.25 -13.90
N VAL A 5 -18.45 8.04 -13.47
CA VAL A 5 -17.62 8.90 -14.33
C VAL A 5 -16.45 8.17 -15.02
N ALA A 6 -16.08 6.98 -14.55
CA ALA A 6 -15.03 6.15 -15.16
C ALA A 6 -15.16 4.68 -14.73
N ARG A 7 -14.74 3.77 -15.61
CA ARG A 7 -14.42 2.37 -15.28
C ARG A 7 -13.05 2.04 -15.85
N VAL A 8 -12.17 1.47 -15.03
CA VAL A 8 -10.84 1.04 -15.45
C VAL A 8 -10.67 -0.41 -15.03
N GLY A 9 -10.38 -1.29 -15.98
CA GLY A 9 -9.98 -2.66 -15.70
C GLY A 9 -8.59 -2.66 -15.07
N ILE A 10 -8.53 -3.01 -13.79
CA ILE A 10 -7.31 -3.44 -13.10
C ILE A 10 -7.29 -4.96 -13.30
N ASP A 11 -6.19 -5.50 -13.80
CA ASP A 11 -6.10 -6.87 -14.29
C ASP A 11 -6.64 -7.93 -13.29
N LEU A 12 -7.13 -9.06 -13.81
CA LEU A 12 -7.68 -10.14 -13.00
C LEU A 12 -6.59 -11.06 -12.44
N ASP A 13 -5.45 -11.11 -13.13
CA ASP A 13 -4.26 -11.80 -12.65
C ASP A 13 -3.48 -10.92 -11.65
N PRO A 14 -2.82 -11.51 -10.64
CA PRO A 14 -1.96 -10.74 -9.74
C PRO A 14 -0.91 -10.01 -10.57
N VAL A 15 -0.77 -8.69 -10.34
CA VAL A 15 0.20 -7.81 -11.01
C VAL A 15 1.55 -8.53 -11.15
N ASP A 16 1.97 -8.81 -12.38
CA ASP A 16 3.34 -9.18 -12.67
C ASP A 16 4.20 -7.93 -12.55
N VAL A 17 4.75 -7.75 -11.35
CA VAL A 17 5.62 -6.62 -11.04
C VAL A 17 6.93 -6.62 -11.86
N THR A 18 7.23 -7.70 -12.60
CA THR A 18 8.36 -7.80 -13.52
C THR A 18 8.06 -7.23 -14.90
N ASP A 19 6.78 -7.14 -15.29
CA ASP A 19 6.35 -6.53 -16.55
C ASP A 19 6.14 -5.01 -16.39
N ALA A 20 6.75 -4.23 -17.27
CA ALA A 20 6.59 -2.78 -17.28
C ALA A 20 5.18 -2.34 -17.71
N ASP A 21 4.48 -3.16 -18.48
CA ASP A 21 3.10 -2.92 -18.92
C ASP A 21 2.07 -3.26 -17.82
N ASP A 22 2.43 -4.11 -16.87
CA ASP A 22 1.58 -4.47 -15.72
C ASP A 22 1.45 -3.39 -14.67
N ALA A 23 2.25 -2.31 -14.74
CA ALA A 23 1.98 -1.08 -14.00
C ALA A 23 0.72 -0.35 -14.49
N ARG A 24 0.00 -0.85 -15.51
CA ARG A 24 -1.24 -0.27 -16.04
C ARG A 24 -2.30 0.02 -14.98
N TRP A 25 -2.38 -0.76 -13.90
CA TRP A 25 -3.32 -0.50 -12.81
C TRP A 25 -3.05 0.85 -12.12
N LEU A 26 -1.81 1.34 -12.09
CA LEU A 26 -1.49 2.67 -11.55
C LEU A 26 -2.07 3.81 -12.38
N ARG A 27 -2.38 3.57 -13.67
CA ARG A 27 -3.14 4.55 -14.46
C ARG A 27 -4.54 4.78 -13.89
N ALA A 28 -5.08 3.85 -13.10
CA ALA A 28 -6.33 4.07 -12.37
C ALA A 28 -6.21 5.21 -11.34
N CYS A 29 -5.02 5.40 -10.73
CA CYS A 29 -4.79 6.52 -9.80
C CYS A 29 -4.96 7.89 -10.48
N VAL A 30 -4.62 8.00 -11.77
CA VAL A 30 -4.83 9.23 -12.56
C VAL A 30 -6.33 9.50 -12.78
N ARG A 31 -7.18 8.46 -12.80
CA ARG A 31 -8.62 8.59 -13.02
C ARG A 31 -9.41 8.93 -11.76
N VAL A 32 -8.77 8.91 -10.59
CA VAL A 32 -9.40 9.35 -9.33
C VAL A 32 -9.73 10.85 -9.43
N PRO A 33 -10.91 11.30 -8.99
CA PRO A 33 -11.26 12.73 -9.02
C PRO A 33 -10.23 13.62 -8.31
N GLU A 34 -10.07 14.86 -8.77
CA GLU A 34 -9.02 15.80 -8.35
C GLU A 34 -9.00 16.11 -6.84
N GLY A 35 -10.16 16.05 -6.17
CA GLY A 35 -10.28 16.25 -4.71
C GLY A 35 -10.19 14.98 -3.85
N ALA A 36 -10.00 13.80 -4.44
CA ALA A 36 -9.94 12.54 -3.71
C ALA A 36 -8.49 12.01 -3.62
N LEU A 37 -8.14 11.34 -2.51
CA LEU A 37 -6.84 10.67 -2.39
C LEU A 37 -6.94 9.26 -3.01
N PRO A 38 -6.16 8.92 -4.06
CA PRO A 38 -6.03 7.54 -4.50
C PRO A 38 -5.44 6.69 -3.37
N VAL A 39 -6.12 5.58 -3.04
CA VAL A 39 -5.64 4.62 -2.04
C VAL A 39 -5.45 3.27 -2.72
N VAL A 40 -4.25 2.72 -2.57
CA VAL A 40 -3.91 1.35 -2.95
C VAL A 40 -3.96 0.49 -1.70
N THR A 41 -4.58 -0.68 -1.78
CA THR A 41 -4.66 -1.63 -0.66
C THR A 41 -4.03 -2.95 -1.06
N THR A 42 -3.17 -3.51 -0.20
CA THR A 42 -2.62 -4.87 -0.37
C THR A 42 -2.85 -5.68 0.89
N THR A 43 -3.27 -6.94 0.74
CA THR A 43 -3.53 -7.87 1.85
C THR A 43 -2.95 -9.25 1.53
N TRP A 44 -1.78 -9.57 2.09
CA TRP A 44 -0.99 -10.77 1.75
C TRP A 44 -0.60 -10.90 0.27
N ALA A 45 -0.80 -9.84 -0.51
CA ALA A 45 -0.62 -9.86 -1.96
C ALA A 45 0.85 -9.83 -2.35
N LEU A 46 1.71 -9.26 -1.48
CA LEU A 46 3.13 -9.10 -1.79
C LEU A 46 3.98 -10.32 -1.38
N SER A 47 3.44 -11.20 -0.54
CA SER A 47 4.15 -12.35 -0.01
C SER A 47 4.67 -13.36 -1.05
N PRO A 48 4.00 -13.61 -2.21
CA PRO A 48 4.50 -14.50 -3.23
C PRO A 48 5.72 -13.94 -3.99
N PHE A 49 5.87 -12.61 -4.06
CA PHE A 49 6.93 -11.99 -4.87
C PHE A 49 8.29 -12.00 -4.16
N PRO A 50 9.41 -12.13 -4.90
CA PRO A 50 10.76 -11.85 -4.41
C PRO A 50 10.93 -10.41 -3.90
N LEU A 51 11.99 -10.14 -3.12
CA LEU A 51 12.27 -8.80 -2.57
C LEU A 51 12.41 -7.73 -3.66
N GLU A 52 13.14 -8.05 -4.74
CA GLU A 52 13.37 -7.12 -5.87
C GLU A 52 12.05 -6.65 -6.48
N ASP A 53 11.11 -7.57 -6.60
CA ASP A 53 9.79 -7.38 -7.20
C ASP A 53 8.86 -6.57 -6.28
N ARG A 54 8.97 -6.78 -4.97
CA ARG A 54 8.31 -5.90 -3.98
C ARG A 54 8.88 -4.48 -4.04
N LEU A 55 10.19 -4.33 -4.24
CA LEU A 55 10.83 -3.02 -4.42
C LEU A 55 10.41 -2.34 -5.72
N ARG A 56 10.24 -3.10 -6.82
CA ARG A 56 9.64 -2.58 -8.07
C ARG A 56 8.23 -2.07 -7.84
N PHE A 57 7.38 -2.83 -7.13
CA PHE A 57 6.04 -2.36 -6.75
C PHE A 57 6.08 -1.02 -6.01
N LEU A 58 6.97 -0.89 -5.01
CA LEU A 58 7.16 0.37 -4.28
C LEU A 58 7.61 1.51 -5.20
N HIS A 59 8.57 1.24 -6.10
CA HIS A 59 9.05 2.24 -7.05
C HIS A 59 7.91 2.73 -7.97
N ARG A 60 7.08 1.81 -8.48
CA ARG A 60 5.94 2.14 -9.34
C ARG A 60 4.88 2.98 -8.62
N LEU A 61 4.59 2.69 -7.34
CA LEU A 61 3.73 3.55 -6.51
C LEU A 61 4.27 4.98 -6.41
N ARG A 62 5.59 5.15 -6.27
CA ARG A 62 6.23 6.48 -6.22
C ARG A 62 6.13 7.21 -7.55
N GLU A 63 6.30 6.51 -8.66
CA GLU A 63 6.11 7.09 -10.00
C GLU A 63 4.66 7.59 -10.19
N ALA A 64 3.67 6.81 -9.77
CA ALA A 64 2.27 7.23 -9.82
C ALA A 64 1.98 8.45 -8.92
N ALA A 65 2.77 8.61 -7.85
CA ALA A 65 2.68 9.75 -6.94
C ALA A 65 3.40 11.02 -7.44
N ALA A 66 4.07 10.98 -8.59
CA ALA A 66 4.79 12.13 -9.13
C ALA A 66 3.86 13.32 -9.44
N GLY A 67 2.62 13.04 -9.88
CA GLY A 67 1.63 14.06 -10.26
C GLY A 67 0.62 14.43 -9.17
N ARG A 68 0.42 13.58 -8.15
CA ARG A 68 -0.51 13.79 -7.03
C ARG A 68 -0.15 12.86 -5.88
N ALA A 69 -0.57 13.18 -4.65
CA ALA A 69 -0.38 12.26 -3.54
C ALA A 69 -1.11 10.93 -3.78
N VAL A 70 -0.48 9.82 -3.38
CA VAL A 70 -1.06 8.46 -3.39
C VAL A 70 -0.81 7.83 -2.02
N ALA A 71 -1.84 7.26 -1.42
CA ALA A 71 -1.69 6.46 -0.20
C ALA A 71 -1.65 4.96 -0.53
N TRP A 72 -0.86 4.23 0.23
CA TRP A 72 -0.84 2.76 0.24
C TRP A 72 -1.09 2.26 1.65
N VAL A 73 -2.16 1.46 1.80
CA VAL A 73 -2.47 0.71 3.01
C VAL A 73 -2.10 -0.75 2.78
N SER A 74 -1.17 -1.23 3.61
CA SER A 74 -0.65 -2.59 3.52
C SER A 74 -1.08 -3.41 4.72
N VAL A 75 -1.53 -4.65 4.50
CA VAL A 75 -1.65 -5.69 5.53
C VAL A 75 -0.83 -6.88 5.06
N GLU A 76 0.44 -6.90 5.45
CA GLU A 76 1.41 -7.86 4.92
C GLU A 76 2.21 -8.49 6.07
N GLY A 77 2.74 -9.68 5.83
CA GLY A 77 3.62 -10.35 6.79
C GLY A 77 4.79 -9.46 7.21
N VAL A 78 5.29 -9.64 8.42
CA VAL A 78 6.39 -8.81 8.95
C VAL A 78 7.58 -8.81 7.98
N GLY A 79 8.00 -7.63 7.53
CA GLY A 79 9.10 -7.44 6.58
C GLY A 79 8.78 -7.82 5.12
N VAL A 80 7.51 -8.05 4.78
CA VAL A 80 7.06 -8.26 3.40
C VAL A 80 6.85 -6.93 2.69
N ALA A 81 6.09 -6.00 3.27
CA ALA A 81 5.86 -4.69 2.69
C ALA A 81 7.13 -3.81 2.79
N PRO A 82 7.75 -3.41 1.66
CA PRO A 82 8.89 -2.51 1.68
C PRO A 82 8.52 -1.16 2.30
N THR A 83 9.49 -0.44 2.85
CA THR A 83 9.37 0.85 3.55
C THR A 83 8.52 0.87 4.83
N ILE A 84 7.63 -0.10 5.05
CA ILE A 84 6.81 -0.17 6.27
C ILE A 84 7.68 -0.63 7.45
N PRO A 85 7.76 0.13 8.55
CA PRO A 85 8.52 -0.26 9.72
C PRO A 85 8.06 -1.61 10.30
N THR A 86 9.00 -2.50 10.63
CA THR A 86 8.67 -3.78 11.27
C THR A 86 8.51 -3.68 12.79
N LEU A 87 8.91 -2.56 13.38
CA LEU A 87 8.89 -2.31 14.82
C LEU A 87 9.67 -3.36 15.64
N GLY A 88 10.68 -3.99 15.02
CA GLY A 88 11.46 -5.06 15.65
C GLY A 88 10.76 -6.43 15.66
N ASP A 89 9.55 -6.54 15.11
CA ASP A 89 8.87 -7.82 14.97
C ASP A 89 9.67 -8.75 14.03
N ARG A 90 9.60 -10.05 14.28
CA ARG A 90 10.31 -11.06 13.49
C ARG A 90 9.46 -11.54 12.31
N ARG A 91 10.14 -12.02 11.26
CA ARG A 91 9.45 -12.76 10.19
C ARG A 91 8.76 -14.00 10.78
N ALA A 92 7.63 -14.38 10.19
CA ALA A 92 6.81 -15.51 10.63
C ALA A 92 6.31 -15.41 12.10
N SER A 93 6.16 -14.20 12.66
CA SER A 93 5.59 -13.97 14.00
C SER A 93 4.11 -14.35 14.18
N GLY A 94 3.45 -14.89 13.14
CA GLY A 94 2.02 -15.24 13.18
C GLY A 94 1.07 -14.05 12.97
N HIS A 95 1.61 -12.86 12.70
CA HIS A 95 0.85 -11.64 12.41
C HIS A 95 1.40 -10.87 11.22
N SER A 96 0.59 -9.94 10.74
CA SER A 96 0.90 -8.98 9.69
C SER A 96 1.00 -7.58 10.28
N ILE A 97 1.82 -6.72 9.68
CA ILE A 97 1.85 -5.30 10.00
C ILE A 97 0.80 -4.60 9.15
N ILE A 98 0.01 -3.74 9.79
CA ILE A 98 -0.85 -2.77 9.11
C ILE A 98 0.00 -1.52 8.92
N GLY A 99 0.39 -1.27 7.67
CA GLY A 99 1.21 -0.13 7.27
C GLY A 99 0.40 0.91 6.52
N LEU A 100 0.74 2.19 6.73
CA LEU A 100 0.28 3.30 5.91
C LEU A 100 1.50 4.02 5.36
N ALA A 101 1.58 4.13 4.03
CA ALA A 101 2.55 4.98 3.37
C ALA A 101 1.84 6.03 2.53
N VAL A 102 2.18 7.31 2.71
CA VAL A 102 1.73 8.39 1.82
C VAL A 102 2.92 8.85 0.99
N PHE A 103 2.75 8.75 -0.33
CA PHE A 103 3.72 9.18 -1.33
C PHE A 103 3.26 10.52 -1.89
N ASP A 104 4.14 11.52 -1.84
CA ASP A 104 3.98 12.82 -2.49
C ASP A 104 5.35 13.28 -3.04
N ARG A 105 5.52 14.57 -3.35
CA ARG A 105 6.80 15.12 -3.83
C ARG A 105 7.92 15.14 -2.77
N SER A 106 7.59 14.93 -1.50
CA SER A 106 8.52 14.84 -0.37
C SER A 106 8.94 13.40 -0.11
N ALA A 107 9.87 13.18 0.83
CA ALA A 107 10.22 11.82 1.24
C ALA A 107 8.98 11.07 1.77
N PRO A 108 8.80 9.78 1.42
CA PRO A 108 7.60 9.03 1.78
C PRO A 108 7.45 8.94 3.30
N ARG A 109 6.24 9.24 3.78
CA ARG A 109 5.89 9.04 5.19
C ARG A 109 5.27 7.67 5.33
N ALA A 110 6.07 6.69 5.77
CA ALA A 110 5.66 5.33 6.02
C ALA A 110 5.59 5.05 7.52
N GLN A 111 4.46 4.54 7.98
CA GLN A 111 4.19 4.24 9.38
C GLN A 111 3.60 2.84 9.51
N ALA A 112 3.98 2.15 10.58
CA ALA A 112 3.26 0.97 11.05
C ALA A 112 2.21 1.44 12.06
N ILE A 113 0.94 1.27 11.72
CA ILE A 113 -0.20 1.80 12.49
C ILE A 113 -0.89 0.70 13.31
N GLY A 114 -0.60 -0.56 13.02
CA GLY A 114 -1.25 -1.68 13.68
C GLY A 114 -0.68 -3.04 13.32
N ARG A 115 -1.32 -4.06 13.88
CA ARG A 115 -1.05 -5.47 13.62
C ARG A 115 -2.34 -6.21 13.33
N CYS A 116 -2.25 -7.26 12.52
CA CYS A 116 -3.38 -8.07 12.08
C CYS A 116 -3.06 -9.57 12.23
N TRP A 117 -3.96 -10.32 12.85
CA TRP A 117 -3.87 -11.77 13.01
C TRP A 117 -5.00 -12.49 12.28
N SER A 118 -4.78 -13.78 12.01
CA SER A 118 -5.83 -14.70 11.56
C SER A 118 -6.61 -14.17 10.36
N ARG A 119 -5.89 -13.64 9.37
CA ARG A 119 -6.42 -13.06 8.13
C ARG A 119 -7.48 -11.96 8.35
N GLY A 120 -7.28 -11.08 9.33
CA GLY A 120 -8.16 -9.95 9.59
C GLY A 120 -9.15 -10.15 10.74
N ARG A 121 -9.18 -11.34 11.37
CA ARG A 121 -10.10 -11.60 12.49
C ARG A 121 -9.80 -10.79 13.74
N LEU A 122 -8.55 -10.40 13.95
CA LEU A 122 -8.13 -9.58 15.09
C LEU A 122 -7.17 -8.48 14.63
N LEU A 123 -7.44 -7.26 15.07
CA LEU A 123 -6.60 -6.08 14.82
C LEU A 123 -6.16 -5.46 16.14
N ALA A 124 -4.92 -4.98 16.18
CA ALA A 124 -4.41 -4.12 17.25
C ALA A 124 -3.86 -2.82 16.63
N TRP A 125 -4.14 -1.68 17.24
CA TRP A 125 -3.69 -0.36 16.78
C TRP A 125 -2.61 0.19 17.71
N LEU A 126 -1.67 0.94 17.16
CA LEU A 126 -0.52 1.48 17.88
C LEU A 126 -0.76 2.94 18.26
N VAL A 127 -0.29 3.34 19.45
CA VAL A 127 -0.62 4.64 20.07
C VAL A 127 0.11 5.81 19.39
N ASP A 128 1.32 5.59 18.90
CA ASP A 128 2.15 6.65 18.27
C ASP A 128 1.74 7.01 16.84
N SER A 129 0.79 6.28 16.22
CA SER A 129 0.26 6.63 14.89
C SER A 129 -0.93 7.60 14.93
N TRP A 130 -1.40 8.00 16.12
CA TRP A 130 -2.60 8.82 16.32
C TRP A 130 -2.33 10.27 16.74
N SER A 131 -1.09 10.61 17.15
CA SER A 131 -0.75 11.91 17.75
C SER A 131 -0.38 13.01 16.75
N GLU A 132 0.04 12.68 15.51
CA GLU A 132 0.49 13.68 14.52
C GLU A 132 -0.64 14.34 13.70
N GLN A 133 -1.89 13.90 13.81
CA GLN A 133 -3.02 14.39 12.99
C GLN A 133 -4.00 15.32 13.74
N ARG A 134 -3.70 15.65 15.00
CA ARG A 134 -4.53 16.53 15.84
C ARG A 134 -3.75 17.74 16.38
N SER A 135 -2.97 18.41 15.53
CA SER A 135 -2.45 19.74 15.84
C SER A 135 -2.51 20.67 14.65
#